data_AF-A0A352TCX8-F1
#
_entry.id   AF-A0A352TCX8-F1
#
_cell.length_a   1.000
_cell.length_b   1.000
_cell.length_c   1.000
_cell.angle_alpha   90.00
_cell.angle_beta   90.00
_cell.angle_gamma   90.00
#
_symmetry.space_group_name_H-M   'P 1'
#
loop_
_entity.id
_entity.type
_entity.pdbx_description
1 polymer ?
#
loop_
_entity_poly.entity_id
_entity_poly.type
_entity_poly.pdbx_seq_one_letter_code
_entity_poly.pdbx_strand_id
1 'polypeptide(L)'
;MTKELSQEELDERVAILRRFRSLLEQQRNKFREYLLVLEKQEGTIEAEDPDAIIAHSELEEQIVRNIGSLQKVIAPMQQLYQTSHAATYNPQEAIPIDSIQNELSRLQTQVLAQNEKNRALLRSHISSLRTQMAQFKNPYNNRQSVYAGTDRLGTMIQVEV
;
A
#
# COMPACT_ATOMS: atom_id res chain seq x y z
N MET A 1 -0.89 -48.56 14.43
CA MET A 1 0.44 -48.54 15.06
C MET A 1 0.72 -47.12 15.53
N THR A 2 0.54 -46.86 16.82
CA THR A 2 0.91 -45.60 17.47
C THR A 2 2.43 -45.62 17.64
N LYS A 3 3.15 -45.05 16.67
CA LYS A 3 4.59 -44.83 16.79
C LYS A 3 4.74 -43.76 17.87
N GLU A 4 5.22 -44.14 19.05
CA GLU A 4 5.61 -43.17 20.08
C GLU A 4 6.71 -42.30 19.47
N LEU A 5 6.38 -41.03 19.22
CA LEU A 5 7.36 -40.08 18.69
C LEU A 5 8.42 -39.83 19.74
N SER A 6 9.67 -39.67 19.29
CA SER A 6 10.74 -39.20 20.16
C SER A 6 10.40 -37.78 20.64
N GLN A 7 10.79 -37.47 21.87
CA GLN A 7 10.56 -36.15 22.46
C GLN A 7 11.19 -35.03 21.62
N GLU A 8 12.32 -35.31 20.97
CA GLU A 8 12.98 -34.41 20.02
C GLU A 8 12.11 -34.10 18.79
N GLU A 9 11.44 -35.10 18.22
CA GLU A 9 10.56 -34.93 17.05
C GLU A 9 9.31 -34.12 17.40
N LEU A 10 8.81 -34.25 18.64
CA LEU A 10 7.69 -33.45 19.13
C LEU A 10 8.11 -31.99 19.33
N ASP A 11 9.28 -31.75 19.91
CA ASP A 11 9.82 -30.41 20.15
C ASP A 11 10.09 -29.67 18.83
N GLU A 12 10.63 -30.34 17.81
CA GLU A 12 10.82 -29.78 16.47
C GLU A 12 9.50 -29.34 15.84
N ARG A 13 8.45 -30.16 15.95
CA ARG A 13 7.13 -29.86 15.40
C ARG A 13 6.47 -28.68 16.11
N VAL A 14 6.59 -28.60 17.43
CA VAL A 14 6.12 -27.45 18.22
C VAL A 14 6.90 -26.18 17.85
N ALA A 15 8.20 -26.28 17.62
CA ALA A 15 9.02 -25.14 17.17
C ALA A 15 8.57 -24.62 15.80
N ILE A 16 8.27 -25.51 14.85
CA ILE A 16 7.72 -25.16 13.54
C ILE A 16 6.37 -24.43 13.69
N LEU A 17 5.46 -24.95 14.52
CA LEU A 17 4.15 -24.34 14.76
C LEU A 17 4.27 -22.92 15.32
N ARG A 18 5.08 -22.73 16.36
CA ARG A 18 5.31 -21.43 16.99
C ARG A 18 5.94 -20.43 16.03
N ARG A 19 6.92 -20.88 15.24
CA ARG A 19 7.57 -20.01 14.25
C ARG A 19 6.59 -19.61 13.14
N PHE A 20 5.82 -20.56 12.62
CA PHE A 20 4.84 -20.29 11.58
C PHE A 20 3.75 -19.34 12.07
N ARG A 21 3.22 -19.57 13.28
CA ARG A 21 2.27 -18.66 13.93
C ARG A 21 2.81 -17.24 14.06
N SER A 22 4.04 -17.08 14.55
CA SER A 22 4.66 -15.76 14.71
C SER A 22 4.78 -15.01 13.37
N LEU A 23 5.12 -15.72 12.30
CA LEU A 23 5.18 -15.14 10.95
C LEU A 23 3.80 -14.70 10.45
N LEU A 24 2.76 -15.50 10.68
CA LEU A 24 1.39 -15.13 10.32
C LEU A 24 0.88 -13.93 11.12
N GLU A 25 1.22 -13.83 12.41
CA GLU A 25 0.90 -12.67 13.24
C GLU A 25 1.61 -11.40 12.74
N GLN A 26 2.87 -11.51 12.34
CA GLN A 26 3.61 -10.40 11.71
C GLN A 26 2.98 -9.97 10.39
N GLN A 27 2.63 -10.93 9.54
CA GLN A 27 1.94 -10.66 8.28
C GLN A 27 0.61 -9.93 8.51
N ARG A 28 -0.17 -10.39 9.51
CA ARG A 28 -1.46 -9.77 9.86
C ARG A 28 -1.27 -8.33 10.29
N ASN A 29 -0.29 -8.06 11.14
CA ASN A 29 0.00 -6.71 11.60
C ASN A 29 0.38 -5.79 10.42
N LYS A 30 1.12 -6.31 9.43
CA LYS A 30 1.47 -5.55 8.22
C LYS A 30 0.27 -5.27 7.32
N PHE A 31 -0.66 -6.20 7.17
CA PHE A 31 -1.90 -5.92 6.45
C PHE A 31 -2.78 -4.89 7.15
N ARG A 32 -2.84 -4.91 8.50
CA ARG A 32 -3.56 -3.89 9.28
C ARG A 32 -2.91 -2.50 9.13
N GLU A 33 -1.59 -2.44 9.21
CA GLU A 33 -0.82 -1.21 8.96
C GLU A 33 -1.10 -0.67 7.55
N TYR A 34 -1.11 -1.55 6.55
CA TYR A 34 -1.42 -1.15 5.18
C TYR A 34 -2.84 -0.58 5.06
N LEU A 35 -3.83 -1.24 5.67
CA LEU A 35 -5.22 -0.78 5.64
C LEU A 35 -5.36 0.62 6.25
N LEU A 36 -4.69 0.88 7.38
CA LEU A 36 -4.69 2.21 8.01
C LEU A 36 -4.07 3.28 7.10
N VAL A 37 -3.00 2.96 6.37
CA VAL A 37 -2.39 3.90 5.42
C VAL A 37 -3.36 4.20 4.27
N LEU A 38 -4.04 3.18 3.74
CA LEU A 38 -5.03 3.35 2.67
C LEU A 38 -6.24 4.17 3.12
N GLU A 39 -6.74 3.93 4.33
CA GLU A 39 -7.83 4.73 4.90
C GLU A 39 -7.43 6.20 5.09
N LYS A 40 -6.20 6.45 5.53
CA LYS A 40 -5.67 7.82 5.66
C LYS A 40 -5.46 8.47 4.29
N GLN A 41 -5.00 7.71 3.30
CA GLN A 41 -4.84 8.19 1.93
C GLN A 41 -6.17 8.68 1.35
N GLU A 42 -7.28 7.97 1.61
CA GLU A 42 -8.62 8.39 1.18
C GLU A 42 -8.92 9.85 1.60
N GLY A 43 -8.70 10.18 2.87
CA GLY A 43 -8.90 11.55 3.38
C GLY A 43 -7.94 12.57 2.79
N THR A 44 -6.69 12.19 2.50
CA THR A 44 -5.72 13.11 1.85
C THR A 44 -6.05 13.40 0.39
N ILE A 45 -6.66 12.44 -0.31
CA ILE A 45 -7.14 12.64 -1.68
C ILE A 45 -8.28 13.65 -1.69
N GLU A 46 -9.21 13.53 -0.74
CA GLU A 46 -10.31 14.49 -0.58
C GLU A 46 -9.83 15.90 -0.20
N ALA A 47 -8.74 15.99 0.56
CA ALA A 47 -8.11 17.25 0.93
C ALA A 47 -7.29 17.90 -0.21
N GLU A 48 -7.13 17.22 -1.35
CA GLU A 48 -6.34 17.65 -2.51
C GLU A 48 -4.89 18.07 -2.18
N ASP A 49 -4.27 17.42 -1.19
CA ASP A 49 -2.89 17.68 -0.77
C ASP A 49 -1.90 16.77 -1.55
N PRO A 50 -1.17 17.31 -2.55
CA PRO A 50 -0.29 16.50 -3.39
C PRO A 50 0.93 15.96 -2.65
N ASP A 51 1.46 16.72 -1.69
CA ASP A 51 2.66 16.32 -0.94
C ASP A 51 2.32 15.15 0.00
N ALA A 52 1.14 15.19 0.62
CA ALA A 52 0.62 14.08 1.42
C ALA A 52 0.39 12.81 0.58
N ILE A 53 -0.15 12.94 -0.64
CA ILE A 53 -0.38 11.80 -1.55
C ILE A 53 0.95 11.12 -1.95
N ILE A 54 2.00 11.90 -2.21
CA ILE A 54 3.34 11.37 -2.52
C ILE A 54 3.90 10.62 -1.32
N ALA A 55 3.88 11.22 -0.13
CA ALA A 55 4.38 10.58 1.09
C ALA A 55 3.62 9.28 1.42
N HIS A 56 2.31 9.26 1.20
CA HIS A 56 1.50 8.04 1.34
C HIS A 56 1.89 6.96 0.34
N SER A 57 2.17 7.33 -0.91
CA SER A 57 2.58 6.38 -1.95
C SER A 57 3.93 5.70 -1.62
N GLU A 58 4.88 6.44 -1.06
CA GLU A 58 6.17 5.88 -0.62
C GLU A 58 6.01 4.89 0.54
N LEU A 59 5.16 5.22 1.51
CA LEU A 59 4.83 4.33 2.64
C LEU A 59 4.14 3.05 2.16
N GLU A 60 3.20 3.15 1.23
CA GLU A 60 2.53 1.99 0.62
C GLU A 60 3.54 1.07 -0.06
N GLU A 61 4.46 1.62 -0.85
CA GLU A 61 5.50 0.84 -1.52
C GLU A 61 6.38 0.09 -0.51
N GLN A 62 6.79 0.76 0.57
CA GLN A 62 7.56 0.13 1.64
C GLN A 62 6.80 -1.03 2.30
N ILE A 63 5.51 -0.83 2.59
CA ILE A 63 4.67 -1.86 3.22
C ILE A 63 4.47 -3.05 2.29
N VAL A 64 4.19 -2.83 1.01
CA VAL A 64 4.03 -3.89 0.01
C VAL A 64 5.32 -4.70 -0.17
N ARG A 65 6.48 -4.04 -0.22
CA ARG A 65 7.79 -4.72 -0.26
C ARG A 65 8.00 -5.60 0.97
N ASN A 66 7.62 -5.13 2.15
CA ASN A 66 7.72 -5.89 3.40
C ASN A 66 6.75 -7.08 3.45
N ILE A 67 5.52 -6.92 2.97
CA ILE A 67 4.56 -8.03 2.85
C ILE A 67 5.14 -9.08 1.88
N GLY A 68 5.72 -8.65 0.76
CA GLY A 68 6.35 -9.53 -0.22
C GLY A 68 7.55 -10.29 0.34
N SER A 69 8.40 -9.64 1.15
CA SER A 69 9.55 -10.30 1.79
C SER A 69 9.10 -11.32 2.86
N LEU A 70 8.07 -11.00 3.65
CA LEU A 70 7.47 -11.94 4.59
C LEU A 70 6.85 -13.16 3.88
N GLN A 71 6.13 -12.94 2.77
CA GLN A 71 5.50 -14.01 2.00
C GLN A 71 6.52 -15.04 1.49
N LYS A 72 7.73 -14.61 1.13
CA LYS A 72 8.83 -15.49 0.71
C LYS A 72 9.29 -16.45 1.80
N VAL A 73 9.12 -16.08 3.08
CA VAL A 73 9.47 -16.93 4.24
C VAL A 73 8.26 -17.75 4.69
N ILE A 74 7.06 -17.20 4.59
CA ILE A 74 5.81 -17.87 4.96
C ILE A 74 5.52 -19.05 4.05
N ALA A 75 5.72 -18.92 2.73
CA ALA A 75 5.47 -19.99 1.77
C ALA A 75 6.24 -21.30 2.08
N PRO A 76 7.57 -21.30 2.26
CA PRO A 76 8.30 -22.52 2.63
C PRO A 76 7.94 -23.01 4.05
N MET A 77 7.66 -22.12 5.00
CA MET A 77 7.21 -22.52 6.34
C MET A 77 5.84 -23.20 6.32
N GLN A 78 4.93 -22.76 5.45
CA GLN A 78 3.62 -23.38 5.26
C GLN A 78 3.76 -24.80 4.69
N GLN A 79 4.68 -25.00 3.74
CA GLN A 79 4.96 -26.33 3.20
C GLN A 79 5.49 -27.27 4.29
N LEU A 80 6.40 -26.78 5.16
CA LEU A 80 6.91 -27.56 6.30
C LEU A 80 5.82 -27.87 7.32
N TYR A 81 4.94 -26.90 7.62
CA TYR A 81 3.77 -27.12 8.47
C TYR A 81 2.86 -28.23 7.93
N GLN A 82 2.57 -28.22 6.63
CA GLN A 82 1.75 -29.24 5.97
C GLN A 82 2.44 -30.61 5.95
N THR A 83 3.74 -30.65 5.66
CA THR A 83 4.52 -31.90 5.52
C THR A 83 4.77 -32.58 6.86
N SER A 84 5.01 -31.81 7.91
CA SER A 84 5.29 -32.32 9.26
C SER A 84 4.07 -32.91 9.96
N HIS A 85 2.86 -32.76 9.39
CA HIS A 85 1.60 -33.15 10.00
C HIS A 85 1.43 -32.55 11.41
N ALA A 86 2.10 -31.44 11.72
CA ALA A 86 2.17 -30.87 13.06
C ALA A 86 0.78 -30.54 13.62
N ALA A 87 -0.18 -30.19 12.75
CA ALA A 87 -1.57 -29.97 13.10
C ALA A 87 -2.29 -31.23 13.63
N THR A 88 -1.95 -32.41 13.12
CA THR A 88 -2.55 -33.69 13.52
C THR A 88 -2.09 -34.12 14.91
N TYR A 89 -0.85 -33.81 15.27
CA TYR A 89 -0.25 -34.19 16.55
C TYR A 89 -0.47 -33.14 17.64
N ASN A 90 -0.61 -31.86 17.27
CA ASN A 90 -0.84 -30.75 18.21
C ASN A 90 -2.04 -29.88 17.77
N PRO A 91 -3.28 -30.38 17.91
CA PRO A 91 -4.48 -29.68 17.44
C PRO A 91 -4.73 -28.36 18.17
N GLN A 92 -4.33 -28.24 19.44
CA GLN A 92 -4.52 -27.01 20.23
C GLN A 92 -3.69 -25.83 19.71
N GLU A 93 -2.48 -26.07 19.20
CA GLU A 93 -1.64 -25.02 18.61
C GLU A 93 -2.00 -24.73 17.14
N ALA A 94 -2.72 -25.63 16.47
CA ALA A 94 -3.18 -25.47 15.09
C ALA A 94 -4.45 -24.60 14.95
N ILE A 95 -5.39 -24.67 15.90
CA ILE A 95 -6.63 -23.86 15.87
C ILE A 95 -6.35 -22.34 15.74
N PRO A 96 -5.40 -21.74 16.48
CA PRO A 96 -5.03 -20.35 16.29
C PRO A 96 -4.50 -20.03 14.88
N ILE A 97 -3.78 -20.96 14.25
CA ILE A 97 -3.17 -20.76 12.92
C ILE A 97 -4.26 -20.61 11.86
N ASP A 98 -5.25 -21.50 11.85
CA ASP A 98 -6.38 -21.45 10.91
C ASP A 98 -7.20 -20.17 11.09
N SER A 99 -7.38 -19.72 12.34
CA SER A 99 -8.07 -18.46 12.62
C SER A 99 -7.33 -17.25 12.05
N ILE A 100 -6.00 -17.21 12.18
CA ILE A 100 -5.16 -16.13 11.65
C ILE A 100 -5.15 -16.16 10.12
N GLN A 101 -5.10 -17.34 9.50
CA GLN A 101 -5.19 -17.47 8.05
C GLN A 101 -6.51 -16.94 7.49
N ASN A 102 -7.63 -17.29 8.12
CA ASN A 102 -8.94 -16.76 7.74
C ASN A 102 -9.02 -15.23 7.91
N GLU A 103 -8.47 -14.70 8.99
CA GLU A 103 -8.38 -13.27 9.22
C GLU A 103 -7.52 -12.57 8.17
N LEU A 104 -6.37 -13.16 7.81
CA LEU A 104 -5.48 -12.67 6.76
C LEU A 104 -6.18 -12.62 5.40
N SER A 105 -6.95 -13.65 5.03
CA SER A 105 -7.74 -13.63 3.79
C SER A 105 -8.75 -12.49 3.78
N ARG A 106 -9.42 -12.22 4.91
CA ARG A 106 -10.36 -11.09 5.03
C ARG A 106 -9.65 -9.74 4.91
N LEU A 107 -8.53 -9.56 5.60
CA LEU A 107 -7.73 -8.34 5.54
C LEU A 107 -7.22 -8.08 4.12
N GLN A 108 -6.77 -9.13 3.42
CA GLN A 108 -6.35 -9.02 2.03
C GLN A 108 -7.50 -8.52 1.14
N THR A 109 -8.70 -9.07 1.28
CA THR A 109 -9.87 -8.60 0.54
C THR A 109 -10.20 -7.14 0.85
N GLN A 110 -10.13 -6.74 2.13
CA GLN A 110 -10.38 -5.36 2.55
C GLN A 110 -9.36 -4.37 1.97
N VAL A 111 -8.07 -4.72 2.03
CA VAL A 111 -6.98 -3.91 1.44
C VAL A 111 -7.18 -3.74 -0.06
N LEU A 112 -7.54 -4.80 -0.79
CA LEU A 112 -7.80 -4.71 -2.24
C LEU A 112 -9.02 -3.83 -2.54
N ALA A 113 -10.10 -3.97 -1.77
CA ALA A 113 -11.31 -3.17 -1.93
C ALA A 113 -11.03 -1.69 -1.66
N GLN A 114 -10.32 -1.38 -0.57
CA GLN A 114 -9.95 -0.01 -0.21
C GLN A 114 -9.00 0.61 -1.24
N ASN A 115 -8.00 -0.14 -1.72
CA ASN A 115 -7.10 0.33 -2.76
C ASN A 115 -7.85 0.65 -4.07
N GLU A 116 -8.79 -0.21 -4.49
CA GLU A 116 -9.59 0.06 -5.70
C GLU A 116 -10.49 1.28 -5.52
N LYS A 117 -11.05 1.49 -4.31
CA LYS A 117 -11.79 2.71 -3.95
C LYS A 117 -10.90 3.95 -4.08
N ASN A 118 -9.70 3.94 -3.50
CA ASN A 118 -8.75 5.06 -3.58
C ASN A 118 -8.35 5.35 -5.03
N ARG A 119 -8.12 4.31 -5.84
CA ARG A 119 -7.81 4.45 -7.27
C ARG A 119 -8.98 5.05 -8.05
N ALA A 120 -10.21 4.68 -7.73
CA ALA A 120 -11.40 5.26 -8.35
C ALA A 120 -11.55 6.75 -8.00
N LEU A 121 -11.32 7.13 -6.74
CA LEU A 121 -11.31 8.52 -6.29
C LEU A 121 -10.27 9.35 -7.04
N LEU A 122 -9.01 8.89 -7.08
CA LEU A 122 -7.94 9.56 -7.83
C LEU A 122 -8.31 9.77 -9.32
N ARG A 123 -8.88 8.74 -9.97
CA ARG A 123 -9.33 8.87 -11.37
C ARG A 123 -10.41 9.95 -11.53
N SER A 124 -11.35 10.02 -10.60
CA SER A 124 -12.41 11.03 -10.59
C SER A 124 -11.82 12.44 -10.46
N HIS A 125 -10.94 12.67 -9.47
CA HIS A 125 -10.27 13.96 -9.28
C HIS A 125 -9.44 14.37 -10.51
N ILE A 126 -8.65 13.45 -11.09
CA ILE A 126 -7.89 13.72 -12.32
C ILE A 126 -8.82 14.11 -13.47
N SER A 127 -9.96 13.44 -13.62
CA SER A 127 -10.93 13.78 -14.66
C SER A 127 -11.53 15.17 -14.46
N SER A 128 -11.87 15.53 -13.22
CA SER A 128 -12.36 16.86 -12.85
C SER A 128 -11.32 17.95 -13.14
N LEU A 129 -10.07 17.75 -12.71
CA LEU A 129 -8.97 18.68 -12.97
C LEU A 129 -8.74 18.89 -14.47
N ARG A 130 -8.79 17.82 -15.26
CA ARG A 130 -8.68 17.93 -16.73
C ARG A 130 -9.81 18.77 -17.32
N THR A 131 -11.05 18.61 -16.85
CA THR A 131 -12.18 19.43 -17.27
C THR A 131 -11.99 20.90 -16.87
N GLN A 132 -11.54 21.16 -15.63
CA GLN A 132 -11.25 22.52 -15.17
C GLN A 132 -10.15 23.19 -16.02
N MET A 133 -9.06 22.46 -16.31
CA MET A 133 -8.01 22.94 -17.21
C MET A 133 -8.52 23.22 -18.63
N ALA A 134 -9.41 22.38 -19.16
CA ALA A 134 -9.99 22.59 -20.49
C ALA A 134 -10.95 23.79 -20.53
N GLN A 135 -11.67 24.05 -19.44
CA GLN A 135 -12.52 25.22 -19.27
C GLN A 135 -11.71 26.51 -19.04
N PHE A 136 -10.48 26.39 -18.55
CA PHE A 136 -9.58 27.51 -18.36
C PHE A 136 -9.16 28.10 -19.72
N LYS A 137 -9.91 29.11 -20.16
CA LYS A 137 -9.52 29.95 -21.30
C LYS A 137 -8.46 30.93 -20.84
N ASN A 138 -7.24 30.81 -21.36
CA ASN A 138 -6.18 31.80 -21.15
C ASN A 138 -6.63 33.18 -21.69
N PRO A 139 -6.90 34.18 -20.84
CA PRO A 139 -7.36 35.50 -21.28
C PRO A 139 -6.29 36.28 -22.06
N TYR A 140 -5.05 35.80 -22.05
CA TYR A 140 -3.91 36.40 -22.75
C TYR A 140 -3.44 35.59 -23.96
N ASN A 141 -4.13 34.51 -24.36
CA ASN A 141 -3.67 33.63 -25.45
C ASN A 141 -3.45 34.35 -26.80
N ASN A 142 -4.14 35.48 -27.02
CA ASN A 142 -4.04 36.30 -28.21
C ASN A 142 -3.41 37.68 -27.95
N ARG A 143 -2.84 37.90 -26.76
CA ARG A 143 -2.21 39.17 -26.38
C ARG A 143 -0.71 38.96 -26.21
N GLN A 144 0.08 39.57 -27.09
CA GLN A 144 1.52 39.71 -26.85
C GLN A 144 1.73 40.53 -25.57
N SER A 145 2.54 39.99 -24.66
CA SER A 145 2.98 40.72 -23.47
C SER A 145 3.68 42.02 -23.91
N VAL A 146 3.46 43.11 -23.18
CA VAL A 146 4.18 44.38 -23.40
C VAL A 146 5.70 44.20 -23.22
N TYR A 147 6.10 43.16 -22.48
CA TYR A 147 7.49 42.74 -22.28
C TYR A 147 7.92 41.58 -23.18
N ALA A 148 7.02 41.02 -23.99
CA ALA A 148 7.41 40.08 -25.03
C ALA A 148 8.20 40.92 -26.04
N GLY A 149 9.52 40.79 -26.02
CA GLY A 149 10.44 41.58 -26.81
C GLY A 149 10.13 41.51 -28.29
N THR A 150 9.28 42.41 -28.75
CA THR A 150 9.37 42.96 -30.09
C THR A 150 10.30 44.16 -29.96
N ASP A 151 11.38 44.18 -30.73
CA ASP A 151 12.28 45.31 -30.96
C ASP A 151 11.51 46.54 -31.47
N ARG A 152 10.61 47.09 -30.66
CA ARG A 152 10.08 48.44 -30.83
C ARG A 152 11.09 49.34 -30.14
N LEU A 153 12.08 49.72 -30.94
CA LEU A 153 12.93 50.89 -30.78
C LEU A 153 12.19 51.93 -29.93
N GLY A 154 12.61 52.04 -28.66
CA GLY A 154 12.04 53.00 -27.73
C GLY A 154 12.10 54.37 -28.38
N THR A 155 10.94 55.03 -28.48
CA THR A 155 10.89 56.44 -28.80
C THR A 155 11.55 57.16 -27.64
N MET A 156 12.83 57.51 -27.80
CA MET A 156 13.58 58.32 -26.84
C MET A 156 12.85 59.66 -26.73
N ILE A 157 12.14 59.87 -25.61
CA ILE A 157 11.62 61.19 -25.26
C ILE A 157 12.77 61.92 -24.59
N GLN A 158 13.39 62.83 -25.35
CA GLN A 158 14.42 63.71 -24.83
C GLN A 158 13.73 64.77 -23.97
N VAL A 159 13.91 64.67 -22.65
CA VAL A 159 13.47 65.71 -21.71
C VAL A 159 14.64 66.68 -21.56
N GLU A 160 14.52 67.85 -22.17
CA GLU A 160 15.42 68.98 -21.90
C GLU A 160 15.02 69.65 -20.59
N VAL A 161 16.03 69.94 -19.77
CA VAL A 161 15.95 70.65 -18.47
C VAL A 161 16.08 72.15 -18.70
#